data_AF-A0A7J4JM39-F1
#
_entry.id   AF-A0A7J4JM39-F1
#
_cell.length_a   1.000
_cell.length_b   1.000
_cell.length_c   1.000
_cell.angle_alpha   90.00
_cell.angle_beta   90.00
_cell.angle_gamma   90.00
#
_symmetry.space_group_name_H-M   'P 1'
#
loop_
_entity.id
_entity.type
_entity.pdbx_description
1 polymer ?
#
loop_
_entity_poly.entity_id
_entity_poly.type
_entity_poly.pdbx_seq_one_letter_code
_entity_poly.pdbx_strand_id
1 'polypeptide(L)'
;MITYTLEKGGDSFLSGSMVRADCDPYQGNWCNGNHKISKEFPAGDYELKVSSPKMCLKPSATGIVRIYGKASSSQATQPSQEEEKLLFDTTPNYIGACSLTDKSEFTLSSQLSVTKLKVWYNWAGGEQSVTYKLERNDESISEGTITKTAECDTYQKNWCNGVVQLNMPFPPAKYELKLSKAMMCLEPGKTGTVRLYGMASGVAAAAQLPAGIPAHLTNCQYSGSWNTDWGTMQLSQDGSKVTGTYTHDSGKLLGTLVDGVYVGKWSEYPSYSEPGDAGDMVFYFTKDCNGFTGNWQYGVHTTGGWSGTWVGTKAA
;
A
#
# COMPACT_ATOMS: atom_id res chain seq x y z
N MET A 1 -28.14 -2.96 -35.70
CA MET A 1 -28.11 -3.87 -34.54
C MET A 1 -26.80 -4.62 -34.59
N ILE A 2 -26.06 -4.70 -33.49
CA ILE A 2 -24.79 -5.44 -33.40
C ILE A 2 -25.04 -6.62 -32.47
N THR A 3 -24.71 -7.83 -32.91
CA THR A 3 -24.76 -9.01 -32.02
C THR A 3 -23.44 -9.15 -31.27
N TYR A 4 -23.47 -9.76 -30.09
CA TYR A 4 -22.27 -10.01 -29.29
C TYR A 4 -22.31 -11.40 -28.65
N THR A 5 -21.12 -11.91 -28.37
CA THR A 5 -20.87 -13.00 -27.44
C THR A 5 -20.02 -12.49 -26.29
N LEU A 6 -20.22 -13.08 -25.13
CA LEU A 6 -19.49 -12.82 -23.91
C LEU A 6 -19.05 -14.17 -23.35
N GLU A 7 -17.75 -14.34 -23.20
CA GLU A 7 -17.11 -15.54 -22.65
C GLU A 7 -16.58 -15.22 -21.25
N LYS A 8 -16.60 -16.20 -20.33
CA LYS A 8 -15.98 -16.11 -19.01
C LYS A 8 -14.94 -17.22 -18.88
N GLY A 9 -13.66 -16.87 -18.74
CA GLY A 9 -12.59 -17.87 -18.69
C GLY A 9 -12.55 -18.82 -19.89
N GLY A 10 -13.01 -18.36 -21.07
CA GLY A 10 -13.09 -19.16 -22.30
C GLY A 10 -14.43 -19.87 -22.53
N ASP A 11 -15.30 -19.97 -21.52
CA ASP A 11 -16.61 -20.60 -21.66
C ASP A 11 -17.69 -19.60 -22.10
N SER A 12 -18.59 -20.03 -22.97
CA SER A 12 -19.73 -19.21 -23.41
C SER A 12 -20.61 -18.83 -22.22
N PHE A 13 -20.70 -17.53 -21.93
CA PHE A 13 -21.42 -17.02 -20.77
C PHE A 13 -22.74 -16.35 -21.17
N LEU A 14 -22.74 -15.50 -22.18
CA LEU A 14 -23.94 -14.77 -22.64
C LEU A 14 -23.79 -14.38 -24.11
N SER A 15 -24.88 -14.38 -24.86
CA SER A 15 -24.93 -13.77 -26.18
C SER A 15 -26.20 -12.94 -26.33
N GLY A 16 -26.19 -11.99 -27.26
CA GLY A 16 -27.34 -11.14 -27.47
C GLY A 16 -27.13 -10.08 -28.54
N SER A 17 -28.02 -9.10 -28.56
CA SER A 17 -28.03 -8.01 -29.53
C SER A 17 -28.07 -6.67 -28.82
N MET A 18 -27.19 -5.76 -29.21
CA MET A 18 -27.18 -4.38 -28.74
C MET A 18 -28.04 -3.50 -29.64
N VAL A 19 -28.85 -2.66 -28.98
CA VAL A 19 -29.69 -1.64 -29.60
C VAL A 19 -28.97 -0.30 -29.49
N ARG A 20 -29.00 0.49 -30.57
CA ARG A 20 -28.43 1.84 -30.60
C ARG A 20 -29.19 2.72 -29.59
N ALA A 21 -28.45 3.37 -28.71
CA ALA A 21 -28.96 4.26 -27.69
C ALA A 21 -28.33 5.66 -27.85
N ASP A 22 -28.14 6.39 -26.74
CA ASP A 22 -27.63 7.75 -26.73
C ASP A 22 -26.34 7.89 -27.55
N CYS A 23 -26.34 8.89 -28.43
CA CYS A 23 -25.23 9.20 -29.31
C CYS A 23 -24.50 10.45 -28.84
N ASP A 24 -23.21 10.53 -29.15
CA ASP A 24 -22.41 11.73 -28.97
C ASP A 24 -23.02 12.88 -29.81
N PRO A 25 -23.34 14.04 -29.20
CA PRO A 25 -23.99 15.14 -29.89
C PRO A 25 -23.10 15.82 -30.94
N TYR A 26 -21.78 15.69 -30.83
CA TYR A 26 -20.80 16.24 -31.77
C TYR A 26 -20.32 15.21 -32.79
N GLN A 27 -20.51 13.93 -32.50
CA GLN A 27 -20.12 12.83 -33.38
C GLN A 27 -21.23 11.79 -33.51
N GLY A 28 -22.30 12.13 -34.25
CA GLY A 28 -23.55 11.35 -34.29
C GLY A 28 -23.46 9.88 -34.74
N ASN A 29 -22.31 9.41 -35.21
CA ASN A 29 -22.06 7.99 -35.51
C ASN A 29 -21.51 7.20 -34.30
N TRP A 30 -21.07 7.88 -33.25
CA TRP A 30 -20.67 7.27 -31.98
C TRP A 30 -21.86 7.23 -31.04
N CYS A 31 -22.32 6.02 -30.75
CA CYS A 31 -23.46 5.81 -29.87
C CYS A 31 -23.20 4.66 -28.92
N ASN A 32 -23.89 4.69 -27.78
CA ASN A 32 -23.95 3.54 -26.90
C ASN A 32 -24.74 2.40 -27.55
N GLY A 33 -24.26 1.17 -27.37
CA GLY A 33 -24.97 -0.06 -27.71
C GLY A 33 -25.50 -0.69 -26.43
N ASN A 34 -26.80 -0.59 -26.19
CA ASN A 34 -27.41 -1.05 -24.93
C ASN A 34 -28.07 -2.42 -25.12
N HIS A 35 -27.90 -3.31 -24.15
CA HIS A 35 -28.69 -4.52 -24.01
C HIS A 35 -29.07 -4.70 -22.54
N LYS A 36 -30.37 -4.74 -22.25
CA LYS A 36 -30.87 -4.98 -20.90
C LYS A 36 -30.75 -6.47 -20.59
N ILE A 37 -30.02 -6.80 -19.53
CA ILE A 37 -29.77 -8.17 -19.11
C ILE A 37 -30.09 -8.30 -17.63
N SER A 38 -30.67 -9.44 -17.23
CA SER A 38 -30.96 -9.78 -15.84
C SER A 38 -30.23 -11.08 -15.52
N LYS A 39 -28.90 -11.00 -15.42
CA LYS A 39 -28.03 -12.14 -15.17
C LYS A 39 -27.02 -11.77 -14.09
N GLU A 40 -26.71 -12.71 -13.21
CA GLU A 40 -25.65 -12.54 -12.22
C GLU A 40 -24.28 -12.74 -12.89
N PHE A 41 -23.33 -11.88 -12.55
CA PHE A 41 -21.96 -11.92 -13.07
C PHE A 41 -21.03 -12.30 -11.92
N PRO A 42 -20.61 -13.59 -11.83
CA PRO A 42 -19.59 -13.97 -10.87
C PRO A 42 -18.26 -13.27 -11.15
N ALA A 43 -17.42 -13.12 -10.13
CA ALA A 43 -16.08 -12.57 -10.32
C ALA A 43 -15.26 -13.40 -11.34
N GLY A 44 -14.42 -12.71 -12.12
CA GLY A 44 -13.51 -13.30 -13.09
C GLY A 44 -13.36 -12.48 -14.36
N ASP A 45 -12.55 -12.98 -15.27
CA ASP A 45 -12.28 -12.34 -16.56
C ASP A 45 -13.36 -12.67 -17.58
N TYR A 46 -13.76 -11.63 -18.31
CA TYR A 46 -14.76 -11.71 -19.36
C TYR A 46 -14.21 -11.16 -20.67
N GLU A 47 -14.49 -11.87 -21.76
CA GLU A 47 -14.14 -11.42 -23.11
C GLU A 47 -15.42 -11.16 -23.91
N LEU A 48 -15.64 -9.91 -24.31
CA LEU A 48 -16.77 -9.52 -25.16
C LEU A 48 -16.33 -9.39 -26.62
N LYS A 49 -16.97 -10.16 -27.50
CA LYS A 49 -16.76 -10.11 -28.95
C LYS A 49 -18.03 -9.60 -29.62
N VAL A 50 -17.90 -8.59 -30.46
CA VAL A 50 -19.00 -8.07 -31.29
C VAL A 50 -18.90 -8.62 -32.71
N SER A 51 -20.04 -8.90 -33.35
CA SER A 51 -20.08 -9.48 -34.70
C SER A 51 -19.55 -8.56 -35.80
N SER A 52 -19.38 -7.28 -35.51
CA SER A 52 -18.71 -6.31 -36.39
C SER A 52 -17.88 -5.35 -35.55
N PRO A 53 -16.59 -5.10 -35.90
CA PRO A 53 -15.67 -4.28 -35.11
C PRO A 53 -16.04 -2.80 -35.21
N LYS A 54 -17.05 -2.40 -34.43
CA LYS A 54 -17.58 -1.03 -34.34
C LYS A 54 -17.55 -0.50 -32.90
N MET A 55 -16.71 -1.09 -32.06
CA MET A 55 -16.47 -0.67 -30.69
C MET A 55 -15.23 0.23 -30.63
N CYS A 56 -15.29 1.30 -29.83
CA CYS A 56 -14.17 2.21 -29.66
C CYS A 56 -12.97 1.47 -29.04
N LEU A 57 -11.81 1.57 -29.67
CA LEU A 57 -10.54 1.06 -29.15
C LEU A 57 -9.81 2.20 -28.44
N LYS A 58 -9.49 2.00 -27.16
CA LYS A 58 -8.62 2.94 -26.43
C LYS A 58 -7.15 2.66 -26.81
N PRO A 59 -6.32 3.68 -27.09
CA PRO A 59 -4.90 3.48 -27.39
C PRO A 59 -4.20 2.64 -26.30
N SER A 60 -3.47 1.61 -26.72
CA SER A 60 -2.76 0.65 -25.85
C SER A 60 -3.65 -0.15 -24.89
N ALA A 61 -4.95 -0.27 -25.16
CA ALA A 61 -5.92 -1.03 -24.37
C ALA A 61 -6.93 -1.78 -25.27
N THR A 62 -7.99 -2.34 -24.68
CA THR A 62 -9.08 -3.03 -25.40
C THR A 62 -10.30 -2.10 -25.58
N GLY A 63 -11.42 -2.65 -26.06
CA GLY A 63 -12.67 -1.91 -26.24
C GLY A 63 -13.37 -1.52 -24.94
N ILE A 64 -14.41 -0.70 -25.04
CA ILE A 64 -15.11 -0.12 -23.88
C ILE A 64 -16.40 -0.89 -23.58
N VAL A 65 -16.55 -1.35 -22.33
CA VAL A 65 -17.79 -1.96 -21.79
C VAL A 65 -18.18 -1.24 -20.50
N ARG A 66 -19.49 -1.01 -20.30
CA ARG A 66 -20.07 -0.52 -19.03
C ARG A 66 -21.17 -1.47 -18.60
N ILE A 67 -21.13 -1.92 -17.34
CA ILE A 67 -22.12 -2.82 -16.75
C ILE A 67 -22.80 -2.08 -15.60
N TYR A 68 -24.12 -2.11 -15.56
CA TYR A 68 -24.93 -1.50 -14.51
C TYR A 68 -25.68 -2.59 -13.77
N GLY A 69 -25.60 -2.60 -12.44
CA GLY A 69 -26.25 -3.58 -11.60
C GLY A 69 -26.05 -3.28 -10.11
N LYS A 70 -26.66 -4.08 -9.25
CA LYS A 70 -26.45 -4.04 -7.80
C LYS A 70 -25.40 -5.09 -7.43
N ALA A 71 -24.40 -4.69 -6.64
CA ALA A 71 -23.45 -5.66 -6.07
C ALA A 71 -24.20 -6.62 -5.13
N SER A 72 -24.08 -7.93 -5.38
CA SER A 72 -24.63 -8.96 -4.48
C SER A 72 -23.64 -9.18 -3.34
N SER A 73 -24.11 -9.04 -2.10
CA SER A 73 -23.32 -9.26 -0.90
C SER A 73 -23.47 -10.72 -0.44
N SER A 74 -22.64 -11.64 -0.95
CA SER A 74 -22.43 -12.94 -0.31
C SER A 74 -21.12 -13.63 -0.75
N GLN A 75 -20.21 -13.71 0.23
CA GLN A 75 -19.22 -14.76 0.52
C GLN A 75 -18.06 -15.10 -0.45
N ALA A 76 -16.87 -14.99 0.14
CA ALA A 76 -15.63 -15.74 -0.08
C ALA A 76 -15.03 -15.75 -1.48
N THR A 77 -14.21 -14.74 -1.76
CA THR A 77 -13.29 -14.71 -2.91
C THR A 77 -11.95 -15.31 -2.49
N GLN A 78 -11.55 -16.41 -3.15
CA GLN A 78 -10.16 -16.86 -3.21
C GLN A 78 -9.29 -15.78 -3.89
N PRO A 79 -7.99 -15.68 -3.55
CA PRO A 79 -7.24 -14.43 -3.61
C PRO A 79 -7.01 -13.96 -5.06
N SER A 80 -7.65 -12.86 -5.44
CA SER A 80 -7.15 -12.02 -6.53
C SER A 80 -5.84 -11.40 -6.05
N GLN A 81 -4.76 -11.52 -6.83
CA GLN A 81 -3.51 -10.81 -6.53
C GLN A 81 -3.81 -9.33 -6.33
N GLU A 82 -3.58 -8.86 -5.12
CA GLU A 82 -3.97 -7.53 -4.70
C GLU A 82 -3.02 -6.52 -5.33
N GLU A 83 -3.48 -5.80 -6.35
CA GLU A 83 -2.64 -4.86 -7.08
C GLU A 83 -2.28 -3.66 -6.20
N GLU A 84 -0.99 -3.38 -6.11
CA GLU A 84 -0.42 -2.26 -5.37
C GLU A 84 -0.78 -0.92 -6.02
N LYS A 85 -1.46 -0.04 -5.30
CA LYS A 85 -1.98 1.24 -5.79
C LYS A 85 -1.23 2.43 -5.21
N LEU A 86 -1.24 3.55 -5.93
CA LEU A 86 -0.81 4.85 -5.40
C LEU A 86 -1.83 5.30 -4.33
N LEU A 87 -1.36 5.50 -3.10
CA LEU A 87 -2.17 5.92 -1.96
C LEU A 87 -2.04 7.42 -1.67
N PHE A 88 -0.85 7.97 -1.91
CA PHE A 88 -0.54 9.37 -1.61
C PHE A 88 0.52 9.90 -2.57
N ASP A 89 0.37 11.16 -2.99
CA ASP A 89 1.34 11.88 -3.82
C ASP A 89 1.43 13.32 -3.29
N THR A 90 2.63 13.76 -2.96
CA THR A 90 2.93 15.16 -2.56
C THR A 90 2.80 16.15 -3.71
N THR A 91 2.86 15.66 -4.94
CA THR A 91 2.89 16.42 -6.20
C THR A 91 1.89 15.86 -7.22
N PRO A 92 0.60 15.72 -6.86
CA PRO A 92 -0.37 15.00 -7.68
C PRO A 92 -0.54 15.68 -9.04
N ASN A 93 -0.32 14.91 -10.12
CA ASN A 93 -0.41 15.35 -11.52
C ASN A 93 0.59 16.45 -11.93
N TYR A 94 1.68 16.64 -11.17
CA TYR A 94 2.71 17.59 -11.57
C TYR A 94 3.56 17.06 -12.73
N ILE A 95 3.58 17.79 -13.85
CA ILE A 95 4.32 17.45 -15.08
C ILE A 95 5.28 18.56 -15.53
N GLY A 96 5.57 19.52 -14.65
CA GLY A 96 6.39 20.69 -14.95
C GLY A 96 7.87 20.53 -14.65
N ALA A 97 8.68 21.52 -15.02
CA ALA A 97 10.09 21.61 -14.64
C ALA A 97 10.22 21.83 -13.12
N CYS A 98 11.23 21.24 -12.49
CA CYS A 98 11.46 21.40 -11.05
C CYS A 98 12.87 21.83 -10.72
N SER A 99 13.01 22.44 -9.55
CA SER A 99 14.31 22.65 -8.91
C SER A 99 14.76 21.36 -8.24
N LEU A 100 15.97 21.35 -7.68
CA LEU A 100 16.50 20.19 -6.95
C LEU A 100 16.40 20.40 -5.44
N THR A 101 16.05 19.35 -4.71
CA THR A 101 16.00 19.30 -3.25
C THR A 101 16.49 17.95 -2.76
N ASP A 102 16.85 17.85 -1.49
CA ASP A 102 17.10 16.61 -0.77
C ASP A 102 15.98 16.27 0.21
N LYS A 103 14.92 17.07 0.27
CA LYS A 103 13.92 17.03 1.33
C LYS A 103 12.50 17.04 0.81
N SER A 104 11.64 16.25 1.45
CA SER A 104 10.19 16.32 1.29
C SER A 104 9.48 16.26 2.65
N GLU A 105 8.72 17.30 2.97
CA GLU A 105 7.79 17.33 4.10
C GLU A 105 6.35 17.10 3.63
N PHE A 106 5.60 16.28 4.35
CA PHE A 106 4.18 16.04 4.10
C PHE A 106 3.43 15.66 5.39
N THR A 107 2.11 15.72 5.34
CA THR A 107 1.25 15.34 6.48
C THR A 107 0.19 14.36 5.98
N LEU A 108 -0.02 13.29 6.74
CA LEU A 108 -1.11 12.35 6.49
C LEU A 108 -2.26 12.65 7.46
N SER A 109 -3.48 12.71 6.95
CA SER A 109 -4.70 12.88 7.75
C SER A 109 -5.36 11.56 8.12
N SER A 110 -4.93 10.45 7.52
CA SER A 110 -5.45 9.11 7.73
C SER A 110 -4.30 8.10 7.67
N GLN A 111 -4.43 6.98 8.38
CA GLN A 111 -3.45 5.90 8.29
C GLN A 111 -3.40 5.30 6.88
N LEU A 112 -2.18 5.04 6.39
CA LEU A 112 -1.93 4.30 5.15
C LEU A 112 -1.12 3.04 5.46
N SER A 113 -1.45 1.93 4.81
CA SER A 113 -0.59 0.73 4.80
C SER A 113 0.37 0.83 3.63
N VAL A 114 1.61 1.27 3.88
CA VAL A 114 2.58 1.59 2.82
C VAL A 114 3.51 0.41 2.58
N THR A 115 3.51 -0.09 1.35
CA THR A 115 4.44 -1.14 0.90
C THR A 115 5.71 -0.54 0.34
N LYS A 116 5.60 0.51 -0.49
CA LYS A 116 6.76 1.21 -1.08
C LYS A 116 6.60 2.72 -1.10
N LEU A 117 7.73 3.39 -0.99
CA LEU A 117 7.90 4.82 -1.23
C LEU A 117 8.65 5.01 -2.55
N LYS A 118 8.15 5.91 -3.41
CA LYS A 118 8.83 6.35 -4.63
C LYS A 118 9.17 7.84 -4.57
N VAL A 119 10.30 8.21 -5.17
CA VAL A 119 10.72 9.61 -5.41
C VAL A 119 11.03 9.82 -6.89
N TRP A 120 10.86 11.04 -7.39
CA TRP A 120 11.36 11.45 -8.70
C TRP A 120 12.72 12.11 -8.54
N TYR A 121 13.76 11.45 -9.04
CA TYR A 121 15.15 11.79 -8.72
C TYR A 121 16.01 11.86 -9.98
N ASN A 122 16.94 12.82 -10.00
CA ASN A 122 17.88 13.05 -11.08
C ASN A 122 19.21 12.32 -10.79
N TRP A 123 19.35 11.13 -11.35
CA TRP A 123 20.46 10.22 -11.14
C TRP A 123 21.69 10.66 -11.92
N ALA A 124 22.81 10.84 -11.23
CA ALA A 124 24.10 11.05 -11.89
C ALA A 124 24.52 9.81 -12.71
N GLY A 125 25.44 10.00 -13.67
CA GLY A 125 25.98 8.88 -14.46
C GLY A 125 26.57 7.79 -13.57
N GLY A 126 26.05 6.57 -13.69
CA GLY A 126 26.48 5.41 -12.88
C GLY A 126 25.84 5.30 -11.49
N GLU A 127 25.13 6.32 -11.01
CA GLU A 127 24.45 6.28 -9.71
C GLU A 127 23.27 5.29 -9.73
N GLN A 128 23.25 4.37 -8.76
CA GLN A 128 22.19 3.35 -8.61
C GLN A 128 21.38 3.49 -7.32
N SER A 129 21.88 4.23 -6.34
CA SER A 129 21.20 4.43 -5.07
C SER A 129 21.54 5.76 -4.40
N VAL A 130 20.65 6.22 -3.53
CA VAL A 130 20.83 7.38 -2.65
C VAL A 130 20.35 7.02 -1.24
N THR A 131 21.10 7.43 -0.21
CA THR A 131 20.72 7.17 1.18
C THR A 131 19.55 8.05 1.59
N TYR A 132 18.63 7.53 2.39
CA TYR A 132 17.51 8.28 2.95
C TYR A 132 17.41 8.11 4.47
N LYS A 133 16.79 9.11 5.10
CA LYS A 133 16.24 9.07 6.45
C LYS A 133 14.78 9.51 6.38
N LEU A 134 13.88 8.73 6.97
CA LEU A 134 12.47 9.03 7.07
C LEU A 134 12.10 9.27 8.54
N GLU A 135 11.54 10.44 8.80
CA GLU A 135 11.13 10.87 10.14
C GLU A 135 9.61 11.02 10.21
N ARG A 136 9.07 10.75 11.40
CA ARG A 136 7.68 11.00 11.77
C ARG A 136 7.69 11.84 13.05
N ASN A 137 7.09 13.03 13.02
CA ASN A 137 7.12 13.99 14.13
C ASN A 137 8.54 14.19 14.69
N ASP A 138 9.51 14.38 13.80
CA ASP A 138 10.94 14.59 14.09
C ASP A 138 11.68 13.38 14.72
N GLU A 139 11.03 12.21 14.80
CA GLU A 139 11.65 10.93 15.21
C GLU A 139 11.96 10.06 13.98
N SER A 140 13.19 9.53 13.91
CA SER A 140 13.59 8.61 12.84
C SER A 140 12.81 7.29 12.91
N ILE A 141 12.08 6.96 11.84
CA ILE A 141 11.30 5.72 11.75
C ILE A 141 11.85 4.74 10.72
N SER A 142 12.70 5.20 9.79
CA SER A 142 13.36 4.33 8.83
C SER A 142 14.58 5.01 8.21
N GLU A 143 15.62 4.25 7.90
CA GLU A 143 16.81 4.71 7.18
C GLU A 143 17.32 3.60 6.25
N GLY A 144 18.00 3.98 5.17
CA GLY A 144 18.51 3.01 4.21
C GLY A 144 18.82 3.63 2.86
N THR A 145 18.61 2.89 1.78
CA THR A 145 18.84 3.38 0.41
C THR A 145 17.58 3.30 -0.45
N ILE A 146 17.38 4.34 -1.26
CA ILE A 146 16.43 4.36 -2.36
C ILE A 146 17.20 3.91 -3.61
N THR A 147 16.65 2.95 -4.34
CA THR A 147 17.29 2.34 -5.52
C THR A 147 16.67 2.86 -6.81
N LYS A 148 17.50 3.17 -7.80
CA LYS A 148 17.09 3.58 -9.15
C LYS A 148 16.30 2.48 -9.85
N THR A 149 15.22 2.85 -10.53
CA THR A 149 14.46 1.94 -11.39
C THR A 149 14.69 2.22 -12.86
N ALA A 150 14.22 1.31 -13.71
CA ALA A 150 14.15 1.51 -15.16
C ALA A 150 13.02 2.46 -15.59
N GLU A 151 12.16 2.92 -14.68
CA GLU A 151 11.09 3.88 -14.95
C GLU A 151 11.67 5.30 -15.06
N CYS A 152 12.28 5.60 -16.21
CA CYS A 152 12.93 6.87 -16.51
C CYS A 152 12.09 7.74 -17.46
N ASP A 153 12.37 9.05 -17.44
CA ASP A 153 11.84 9.99 -18.41
C ASP A 153 12.39 9.70 -19.81
N THR A 154 11.50 9.69 -20.80
CA THR A 154 11.84 9.37 -22.20
C THR A 154 12.80 10.39 -22.82
N TYR A 155 12.73 11.66 -22.40
CA TYR A 155 13.52 12.76 -22.95
C TYR A 155 14.71 13.11 -22.07
N GLN A 156 14.60 12.90 -20.76
CA GLN A 156 15.63 13.24 -19.79
C GLN A 156 16.08 12.01 -19.00
N LYS A 157 16.93 11.18 -19.62
CA LYS A 157 17.31 9.83 -19.12
C LYS A 157 17.92 9.76 -17.70
N ASN A 158 18.33 10.90 -17.13
CA ASN A 158 18.80 10.95 -15.76
C ASN A 158 17.66 11.03 -14.75
N TRP A 159 16.48 11.51 -15.14
CA TRP A 159 15.29 11.52 -14.30
C TRP A 159 14.62 10.15 -14.32
N CYS A 160 14.62 9.48 -13.17
CA CYS A 160 13.98 8.18 -13.01
C CYS A 160 13.35 8.05 -11.63
N ASN A 161 12.37 7.16 -11.51
CA ASN A 161 11.82 6.82 -10.20
C ASN A 161 12.90 6.10 -9.37
N GLY A 162 13.09 6.57 -8.14
CA GLY A 162 13.76 5.85 -7.07
C GLY A 162 12.74 5.16 -6.17
N VAL A 163 13.04 3.96 -5.70
CA VAL A 163 12.11 3.16 -4.87
C VAL A 163 12.80 2.61 -3.64
N VAL A 164 12.08 2.59 -2.52
CA VAL A 164 12.38 1.78 -1.34
C VAL A 164 11.13 1.00 -0.91
N GLN A 165 11.32 -0.26 -0.54
CA GLN A 165 10.28 -1.08 0.09
C GLN A 165 10.31 -0.82 1.59
N LEU A 166 9.15 -0.50 2.17
CA LEU A 166 9.01 -0.16 3.58
C LEU A 166 8.13 -1.16 4.33
N ASN A 167 7.05 -1.62 3.70
CA ASN A 167 6.09 -2.58 4.28
C ASN A 167 5.66 -2.24 5.71
N MET A 168 5.32 -0.98 5.97
CA MET A 168 5.00 -0.48 7.31
C MET A 168 3.79 0.46 7.28
N PRO A 169 3.03 0.56 8.39
CA PRO A 169 1.94 1.53 8.49
C PRO A 169 2.48 2.96 8.64
N PHE A 170 1.76 3.90 8.03
CA PHE A 170 1.98 5.33 8.13
C PHE A 170 0.73 5.98 8.76
N PRO A 171 0.66 6.11 10.10
CA PRO A 171 -0.46 6.78 10.77
C PRO A 171 -0.56 8.28 10.44
N PRO A 172 -1.66 8.95 10.82
CA PRO A 172 -1.78 10.41 10.67
C PRO A 172 -0.68 11.12 11.47
N ALA A 173 0.23 11.81 10.77
CA ALA A 173 1.36 12.53 11.38
C ALA A 173 2.03 13.46 10.37
N LYS A 174 2.96 14.30 10.85
CA LYS A 174 3.93 14.98 9.99
C LYS A 174 5.06 13.99 9.66
N TYR A 175 5.44 13.95 8.39
CA TYR A 175 6.54 13.16 7.88
C TYR A 175 7.57 14.05 7.18
N GLU A 176 8.84 13.69 7.32
CA GLU A 176 9.94 14.27 6.56
C GLU A 176 10.80 13.15 5.96
N LEU A 177 10.99 13.19 4.65
CA LEU A 177 12.01 12.40 3.96
C LEU A 177 13.21 13.29 3.69
N LYS A 178 14.40 12.87 4.13
CA LYS A 178 15.68 13.50 3.83
C LYS A 178 16.58 12.54 3.06
N LEU A 179 17.15 13.00 1.96
CA LEU A 179 18.11 12.27 1.12
C LEU A 179 19.52 12.79 1.37
N SER A 180 20.53 11.96 1.12
CA SER A 180 21.92 12.37 1.25
C SER A 180 22.41 13.34 0.16
N LYS A 181 21.61 13.55 -0.89
CA LYS A 181 21.92 14.43 -2.02
C LYS A 181 20.68 15.18 -2.51
N ALA A 182 20.89 16.45 -2.87
CA ALA A 182 19.84 17.32 -3.37
C ALA A 182 19.61 17.15 -4.88
N MET A 183 19.04 16.01 -5.27
CA MET A 183 18.69 15.72 -6.68
C MET A 183 17.24 15.24 -6.86
N MET A 184 16.43 15.26 -5.80
CA MET A 184 14.99 15.03 -5.90
C MET A 184 14.30 16.25 -6.50
N CYS A 185 13.26 16.02 -7.29
CA CYS A 185 12.45 17.07 -7.90
C CYS A 185 11.72 17.87 -6.82
N LEU A 186 11.90 19.20 -6.81
CA LEU A 186 11.16 20.16 -5.99
C LEU A 186 10.11 20.87 -6.84
N GLU A 187 8.83 20.61 -6.57
CA GLU A 187 7.74 21.37 -7.19
C GLU A 187 7.82 22.83 -6.70
N PRO A 188 7.77 23.84 -7.60
CA PRO A 188 7.90 25.25 -7.22
C PRO A 188 6.91 25.67 -6.13
N GLY A 189 7.45 26.24 -5.05
CA GLY A 189 6.65 26.70 -3.90
C GLY A 189 6.08 25.58 -3.03
N LYS A 190 6.47 24.32 -3.24
CA LYS A 190 6.04 23.17 -2.45
C LYS A 190 7.23 22.41 -1.85
N THR A 191 7.25 21.09 -2.02
CA THR A 191 8.11 20.13 -1.35
C THR A 191 8.67 19.15 -2.38
N GLY A 192 9.64 18.33 -1.97
CA GLY A 192 10.18 17.28 -2.82
C GLY A 192 9.17 16.18 -3.14
N THR A 193 9.33 15.51 -4.27
CA THR A 193 8.39 14.45 -4.71
C THR A 193 8.48 13.18 -3.84
N VAL A 194 7.40 12.86 -3.15
CA VAL A 194 7.15 11.56 -2.50
C VAL A 194 5.81 11.00 -2.99
N ARG A 195 5.83 9.71 -3.35
CA ARG A 195 4.65 8.89 -3.65
C ARG A 195 4.65 7.65 -2.76
N LEU A 196 3.55 7.41 -2.06
CA LEU A 196 3.36 6.23 -1.23
C LEU A 196 2.40 5.28 -1.94
N TYR A 197 2.80 4.02 -2.01
CA TYR A 197 1.99 2.95 -2.57
C TYR A 197 1.69 1.90 -1.52
N GLY A 198 0.60 1.16 -1.72
CA GLY A 198 0.13 0.11 -0.83
C GLY A 198 -1.04 -0.64 -1.43
N MET A 199 -1.51 -1.67 -0.72
CA MET A 199 -2.59 -2.50 -1.22
C MET A 199 -3.96 -1.84 -1.00
N ALA A 200 -4.88 -2.02 -1.96
CA ALA A 200 -6.19 -1.36 -1.98
C ALA A 200 -7.11 -1.76 -0.81
N SER A 201 -6.88 -2.91 -0.17
CA SER A 201 -7.57 -3.38 1.04
C SER A 201 -6.85 -2.96 2.33
N GLY A 202 -5.71 -2.28 2.21
CA GLY A 202 -4.98 -1.63 3.29
C GLY A 202 -5.64 -0.35 3.80
N VAL A 203 -6.72 0.11 3.15
CA VAL A 203 -7.73 0.89 3.86
C VAL A 203 -8.49 -0.12 4.71
N ALA A 204 -7.91 -0.52 5.85
CA ALA A 204 -8.73 -0.96 6.96
C ALA A 204 -9.85 0.07 7.04
N ALA A 205 -11.09 -0.39 6.88
CA ALA A 205 -12.27 0.44 6.90
C ALA A 205 -12.04 1.52 7.96
N ALA A 206 -12.17 2.78 7.56
CA ALA A 206 -12.29 3.86 8.50
C ALA A 206 -13.48 3.49 9.41
N ALA A 207 -13.21 2.79 10.52
CA ALA A 207 -13.95 3.00 11.73
C ALA A 207 -13.78 4.49 11.96
N GLN A 208 -14.82 5.24 11.63
CA GLN A 208 -14.82 6.69 11.59
C GLN A 208 -14.12 7.21 12.86
N LEU A 209 -12.89 7.69 12.71
CA LEU A 209 -12.24 8.44 13.75
C LEU A 209 -12.87 9.84 13.70
N PRO A 210 -13.57 10.26 14.77
CA PRO A 210 -14.11 11.62 14.80
C PRO A 210 -12.95 12.61 14.74
N ALA A 211 -13.19 13.71 14.01
CA ALA A 211 -12.30 14.85 13.99
C ALA A 211 -12.12 15.37 15.43
N GLY A 212 -10.87 15.41 15.87
CA GLY A 212 -10.47 15.83 17.20
C GLY A 212 -9.51 14.80 17.78
N ILE A 213 -8.22 15.11 17.77
CA ILE A 213 -7.18 14.34 18.47
C ILE A 213 -7.52 14.38 19.97
N PRO A 214 -7.84 13.24 20.62
CA PRO A 214 -7.86 13.17 22.07
C PRO A 214 -6.48 12.68 22.53
N ALA A 215 -5.89 13.36 23.51
CA ALA A 215 -4.67 12.95 24.21
C ALA A 215 -4.88 11.69 25.07
N HIS A 216 -5.29 10.56 24.47
CA HIS A 216 -5.80 9.39 25.21
C HIS A 216 -5.04 8.07 25.02
N LEU A 217 -3.91 8.03 24.32
CA LEU A 217 -2.99 6.87 24.39
C LEU A 217 -1.87 7.03 25.43
N THR A 218 -1.84 8.16 26.15
CA THR A 218 -0.83 8.47 27.18
C THR A 218 -0.94 7.62 28.46
N ASN A 219 -2.00 6.82 28.63
CA ASN A 219 -2.20 5.96 29.81
C ASN A 219 -2.09 4.45 29.53
N CYS A 220 -1.78 4.03 28.30
CA CYS A 220 -1.56 2.61 28.03
C CYS A 220 -0.25 2.15 28.70
N GLN A 221 -0.33 1.06 29.46
CA GLN A 221 0.84 0.35 29.97
C GLN A 221 1.13 -0.84 29.04
N TYR A 222 2.07 -0.68 28.11
CA TYR A 222 2.44 -1.73 27.16
C TYR A 222 3.47 -2.71 27.74
N SER A 223 4.27 -2.23 28.69
CA SER A 223 5.12 -3.09 29.51
C SER A 223 4.28 -4.10 30.30
N GLY A 224 4.80 -5.30 30.45
CA GLY A 224 4.13 -6.38 31.18
C GLY A 224 4.10 -7.69 30.41
N SER A 225 3.44 -8.67 31.01
CA SER A 225 3.29 -10.00 30.44
C SER A 225 2.07 -10.04 29.51
N TRP A 226 2.19 -10.79 28.42
CA TRP A 226 1.20 -10.96 27.38
C TRP A 226 1.09 -12.45 27.03
N ASN A 227 -0.13 -12.91 26.82
CA ASN A 227 -0.41 -14.23 26.26
C ASN A 227 -0.53 -14.10 24.75
N THR A 228 0.28 -14.82 23.98
CA THR A 228 0.29 -14.74 22.51
C THR A 228 0.19 -16.11 21.86
N ASP A 229 -0.07 -16.13 20.56
CA ASP A 229 0.01 -17.33 19.72
C ASP A 229 1.43 -17.92 19.62
N TRP A 230 2.46 -17.15 19.99
CA TRP A 230 3.87 -17.57 20.07
C TRP A 230 4.33 -17.77 21.53
N GLY A 231 3.37 -17.97 22.43
CA GLY A 231 3.58 -18.24 23.85
C GLY A 231 3.64 -16.98 24.71
N THR A 232 4.21 -17.09 25.91
CA THR A 232 4.25 -15.98 26.86
C THR A 232 5.25 -14.94 26.40
N MET A 233 4.80 -13.71 26.22
CA MET A 233 5.62 -12.57 25.84
C MET A 233 5.76 -11.60 27.01
N GLN A 234 6.96 -11.08 27.21
CA GLN A 234 7.26 -10.04 28.20
C GLN A 234 7.77 -8.80 27.47
N LEU A 235 7.09 -7.67 27.63
CA LEU A 235 7.50 -6.38 27.06
C LEU A 235 8.05 -5.44 28.14
N SER A 236 9.05 -4.64 27.76
CA SER A 236 9.62 -3.55 28.53
C SER A 236 9.72 -2.31 27.65
N GLN A 237 9.24 -1.17 28.14
CA GLN A 237 9.21 0.08 27.40
C GLN A 237 10.06 1.15 28.10
N ASP A 238 10.88 1.84 27.33
CA ASP A 238 11.62 3.04 27.71
C ASP A 238 11.39 4.13 26.66
N GLY A 239 10.51 5.09 26.97
CA GLY A 239 10.03 6.07 25.99
C GLY A 239 9.32 5.40 24.82
N SER A 240 9.74 5.71 23.59
CA SER A 240 9.23 5.07 22.37
C SER A 240 9.86 3.69 22.13
N LYS A 241 10.99 3.36 22.76
CA LYS A 241 11.65 2.08 22.58
C LYS A 241 10.94 0.98 23.36
N VAL A 242 10.65 -0.13 22.69
CA VAL A 242 10.10 -1.34 23.31
C VAL A 242 11.01 -2.52 23.01
N THR A 243 11.36 -3.27 24.04
CA THR A 243 12.05 -4.56 23.94
C THR A 243 11.19 -5.65 24.53
N GLY A 244 11.47 -6.89 24.16
CA GLY A 244 10.77 -8.02 24.76
C GLY A 244 11.38 -9.37 24.47
N THR A 245 10.79 -10.38 25.09
CA THR A 245 11.08 -11.80 24.85
C THR A 245 9.78 -12.57 24.76
N TYR A 246 9.77 -13.66 24.00
CA TYR A 246 8.66 -14.61 23.99
C TYR A 246 9.19 -16.05 24.04
N THR A 247 8.37 -16.98 24.52
CA THR A 247 8.83 -18.33 24.85
C THR A 247 9.11 -19.21 23.64
N HIS A 248 8.41 -19.00 22.51
CA HIS A 248 8.69 -19.75 21.29
C HIS A 248 10.11 -19.44 20.82
N ASP A 249 10.89 -20.51 20.64
CA ASP A 249 12.28 -20.49 20.16
C ASP A 249 13.18 -19.43 20.81
N SER A 250 12.96 -19.16 22.10
CA SER A 250 13.70 -18.15 22.88
C SER A 250 13.71 -16.77 22.22
N GLY A 251 12.59 -16.41 21.60
CA GLY A 251 12.47 -15.25 20.75
C GLY A 251 12.64 -13.90 21.46
N LYS A 252 13.09 -12.90 20.70
CA LYS A 252 13.42 -11.54 21.14
C LYS A 252 12.77 -10.51 20.26
N LEU A 253 12.39 -9.39 20.87
CA LEU A 253 11.75 -8.26 20.20
C LEU A 253 12.54 -6.97 20.46
N LEU A 254 12.69 -6.16 19.41
CA LEU A 254 13.23 -4.81 19.50
C LEU A 254 12.51 -3.91 18.49
N GLY A 255 11.96 -2.80 18.97
CA GLY A 255 11.26 -1.87 18.09
C GLY A 255 10.87 -0.57 18.79
N THR A 256 10.03 0.17 18.08
CA THR A 256 9.52 1.47 18.50
C THR A 256 8.00 1.44 18.53
N LEU A 257 7.42 1.90 19.64
CA LEU A 257 6.00 2.03 19.86
C LEU A 257 5.60 3.50 19.90
N VAL A 258 4.73 3.89 18.97
CA VAL A 258 4.14 5.23 18.93
C VAL A 258 2.66 5.08 18.64
N ASP A 259 1.83 5.73 19.46
CA ASP A 259 0.38 5.76 19.29
C ASP A 259 -0.26 4.37 19.14
N GLY A 260 0.17 3.41 19.96
CA GLY A 260 -0.37 2.05 19.95
C GLY A 260 0.07 1.20 18.77
N VAL A 261 1.01 1.68 17.95
CA VAL A 261 1.60 0.91 16.86
C VAL A 261 3.08 0.64 17.16
N TYR A 262 3.40 -0.63 17.40
CA TYR A 262 4.77 -1.11 17.54
C TYR A 262 5.29 -1.54 16.18
N VAL A 263 6.45 -1.04 15.77
CA VAL A 263 7.18 -1.49 14.58
C VAL A 263 8.57 -1.91 15.02
N GLY A 264 9.00 -3.09 14.62
CA GLY A 264 10.29 -3.62 15.06
C GLY A 264 10.72 -4.88 14.35
N LYS A 265 11.71 -5.54 14.95
CA LYS A 265 12.20 -6.84 14.52
C LYS A 265 11.94 -7.90 15.58
N TRP A 266 11.73 -9.13 15.12
CA TRP A 266 11.83 -10.33 15.92
C TRP A 266 13.09 -11.10 15.57
N SER A 267 13.59 -11.90 16.50
CA SER A 267 14.66 -12.87 16.24
C SER A 267 14.61 -14.06 17.19
N GLU A 268 14.96 -15.24 16.71
CA GLU A 268 14.81 -16.52 17.39
C GLU A 268 16.12 -17.32 17.43
N TYR A 269 16.22 -18.26 18.35
CA TYR A 269 17.24 -19.30 18.32
C TYR A 269 17.05 -20.18 17.07
N PRO A 270 18.12 -20.71 16.43
CA PRO A 270 19.52 -20.69 16.85
C PRO A 270 20.32 -19.44 16.49
N SER A 271 20.04 -18.79 15.35
CA SER A 271 20.98 -17.79 14.83
C SER A 271 20.64 -16.34 15.19
N TYR A 272 19.40 -16.06 15.58
CA TYR A 272 18.85 -14.70 15.77
C TYR A 272 19.10 -13.78 14.57
N SER A 273 19.24 -14.37 13.39
CA SER A 273 19.72 -13.70 12.19
C SER A 273 18.84 -14.04 11.00
N GLU A 274 18.69 -13.06 10.12
CA GLU A 274 18.08 -13.25 8.82
C GLU A 274 18.93 -14.27 8.02
N PRO A 275 18.35 -15.03 7.08
CA PRO A 275 16.97 -14.92 6.60
C PRO A 275 15.91 -15.62 7.46
N GLY A 276 16.29 -16.64 8.23
CA GLY A 276 15.35 -17.62 8.78
C GLY A 276 14.97 -17.39 10.23
N ASP A 277 15.86 -16.82 11.04
CA ASP A 277 15.64 -16.70 12.49
C ASP A 277 15.54 -15.23 12.92
N ALA A 278 15.15 -14.36 12.00
CA ALA A 278 14.82 -12.96 12.26
C ALA A 278 14.02 -12.35 11.10
N GLY A 279 13.35 -11.24 11.40
CA GLY A 279 12.77 -10.37 10.39
C GLY A 279 11.88 -9.28 10.99
N ASP A 280 11.06 -8.66 10.15
CA ASP A 280 10.27 -7.49 10.56
C ASP A 280 8.92 -7.88 11.14
N MET A 281 8.35 -6.97 11.93
CA MET A 281 7.02 -7.12 12.48
C MET A 281 6.35 -5.79 12.82
N VAL A 282 5.04 -5.87 12.97
CA VAL A 282 4.19 -4.77 13.43
C VAL A 282 3.11 -5.29 14.37
N PHE A 283 2.88 -4.59 15.48
CA PHE A 283 1.72 -4.78 16.36
C PHE A 283 0.84 -3.53 16.41
N TYR A 284 -0.46 -3.74 16.44
CA TYR A 284 -1.50 -2.74 16.61
C TYR A 284 -2.24 -3.04 17.92
N PHE A 285 -1.93 -2.27 18.95
CA PHE A 285 -2.57 -2.40 20.25
C PHE A 285 -4.02 -1.90 20.19
N THR A 286 -4.91 -2.61 20.88
CA THR A 286 -6.31 -2.23 21.02
C THR A 286 -6.43 -0.96 21.84
N LYS A 287 -7.52 -0.21 21.63
CA LYS A 287 -7.78 1.07 22.30
C LYS A 287 -7.85 0.95 23.83
N ASP A 288 -8.23 -0.22 24.35
CA ASP A 288 -8.28 -0.53 25.78
C ASP A 288 -6.93 -1.04 26.33
N CYS A 289 -5.88 -1.07 25.50
CA CYS A 289 -4.52 -1.48 25.85
C CYS A 289 -4.39 -2.94 26.38
N ASN A 290 -5.42 -3.76 26.19
CA ASN A 290 -5.47 -5.14 26.73
C ASN A 290 -5.27 -6.21 25.66
N GLY A 291 -5.09 -5.83 24.41
CA GLY A 291 -4.78 -6.74 23.32
C GLY A 291 -3.98 -6.07 22.21
N PHE A 292 -3.49 -6.89 21.28
CA PHE A 292 -2.97 -6.44 20.01
C PHE A 292 -3.20 -7.48 18.92
N THR A 293 -3.24 -7.01 17.68
CA THR A 293 -3.07 -7.84 16.48
C THR A 293 -1.84 -7.37 15.72
N GLY A 294 -1.28 -8.21 14.87
CA GLY A 294 -0.05 -7.88 14.20
C GLY A 294 0.34 -8.87 13.14
N ASN A 295 1.49 -8.59 12.53
CA ASN A 295 2.07 -9.38 11.47
C ASN A 295 3.58 -9.46 11.63
N TRP A 296 4.16 -10.53 11.12
CA TRP A 296 5.61 -10.73 11.07
C TRP A 296 6.01 -11.32 9.72
N GLN A 297 7.27 -11.11 9.34
CA GLN A 297 7.88 -11.71 8.16
C GLN A 297 9.32 -12.11 8.44
N TYR A 298 9.81 -13.11 7.69
CA TYR A 298 11.23 -13.44 7.63
C TYR A 298 12.05 -12.33 6.95
N GLY A 299 13.35 -12.25 7.26
CA GLY A 299 14.27 -11.28 6.65
C GLY A 299 14.46 -11.41 5.13
N VAL A 300 13.98 -12.51 4.53
CA VAL A 300 13.79 -12.57 3.07
C VAL A 300 12.47 -11.90 2.74
N HIS A 301 12.55 -10.65 2.26
CA HIS A 301 11.40 -9.98 1.67
C HIS A 301 10.95 -10.74 0.42
N THR A 302 10.04 -11.70 0.60
CA THR A 302 9.35 -12.30 -0.53
C THR A 302 8.36 -11.29 -1.09
N THR A 303 8.30 -11.21 -2.41
CA THR A 303 7.25 -10.47 -3.13
C THR A 303 5.91 -11.17 -2.88
N GLY A 304 5.28 -10.89 -1.74
CA GLY A 304 4.10 -11.65 -1.30
C GLY A 304 3.45 -11.19 0.01
N GLY A 305 4.07 -10.30 0.78
CA GLY A 305 3.50 -9.78 2.03
C GLY A 305 4.00 -10.50 3.27
N TRP A 306 3.27 -10.33 4.38
CA TRP A 306 3.65 -10.87 5.70
C TRP A 306 3.67 -12.41 5.73
N SER A 307 4.65 -12.99 6.43
CA SER A 307 4.76 -14.45 6.60
C SER A 307 3.71 -15.01 7.55
N GLY A 308 3.21 -14.21 8.49
CA GLY A 308 2.17 -14.62 9.42
C GLY A 308 1.51 -13.48 10.18
N THR A 309 0.55 -13.87 11.01
CA THR A 309 -0.08 -12.99 12.00
C THR A 309 0.52 -13.21 13.38
N TRP A 310 0.30 -12.25 14.26
CA TRP A 310 0.62 -12.34 15.68
C TRP A 310 -0.51 -11.72 16.47
N VAL A 311 -1.06 -12.43 17.44
CA VAL A 311 -2.11 -11.90 18.31
C VAL A 311 -1.72 -12.06 19.77
N GLY A 312 -2.09 -11.08 20.59
CA GLY A 312 -1.83 -11.17 22.02
C GLY A 312 -2.85 -10.45 22.86
N THR A 313 -3.01 -10.94 24.09
CA THR A 313 -3.81 -10.32 25.14
C THR A 313 -2.97 -10.13 26.39
N LYS A 314 -3.23 -9.06 27.13
CA LYS A 314 -2.48 -8.76 28.35
C LYS A 314 -2.75 -9.87 29.37
N ALA A 315 -1.69 -10.35 30.03
CA ALA A 315 -1.85 -11.31 31.11
C ALA A 315 -2.52 -10.63 32.31
N ALA A 316 -3.36 -11.40 33.02
CA ALA A 316 -4.06 -10.94 34.22
C ALA A 316 -3.12 -10.77 35.41
#